data_AF-A0A8C9AGJ9-F1
#
_entry.id   AF-A0A8C9AGJ9-F1
#
_cell.length_a   1.000
_cell.length_b   1.000
_cell.length_c   1.000
_cell.angle_alpha   90.00
_cell.angle_beta   90.00
_cell.angle_gamma   90.00
#
_symmetry.space_group_name_H-M   'P 1'
#
loop_
_entity.id
_entity.type
_entity.pdbx_description
1 polymer ?
#
loop_
_entity_poly.entity_id
_entity_poly.type
_entity_poly.pdbx_seq_one_letter_code
_entity_poly.pdbx_strand_id
1 'polypeptide(L)'
;MKLSMSYLRECAKANDWLQFIIHSQLHNYHPEEVRSLIKYFSPVLQDHLRLAFENLPSVSTSRMDSDQVCNKSSQELQRNNEKMTDFFEILLKCSEEPDTWHWLLVEAVKQQAPVLSVLASCLQDASAIPCLCVWIITSVEDSVAAEAMEHIQGSIEGHTWDLEDLSVIWRTLLSRQKSKTLIRGFQLFFKDSPLLLMMEMYELCMFFKNYKEAKAKLLEFQRSLETLDTASTRAHPVISATWLKDQVCFLLKFMLQQCKTQYELGKLLQLFVGIERFFSEGPDVKKLCLLSQILKDTSIAINHVIITSYSIENFQHECRSILERLQTDGQFALARRVAELAELPKHNMIALCFSMCREIGENHEAAACIQLKLIESQPWEDSLKDVHQLKQLLLKALTLMLDAAESYAKDSCVRQALHCHRLTKLITLQIHFLNTGQNTMLVNLGCHRLMDCIVALPRFYQASIVAEAYDFVPDWAEILYQHVVLKGDFNYLEEFKQQRLLRPSIFEEISKKCRQHQPTDMVMENLKKLLTYCEDVYLYYKLAYEHEFYEIVSVLLKDPQTACCLKDMLAA
;
A
#
# COMPACT_ATOMS: atom_id res chain seq x y z
N MET A 1 52.20 44.29 41.25
CA MET A 1 53.04 44.37 40.03
C MET A 1 52.28 43.63 38.93
N LYS A 2 51.92 44.28 37.81
CA LYS A 2 51.32 43.60 36.65
C LYS A 2 52.42 42.76 35.99
N LEU A 3 52.30 41.43 35.99
CA LEU A 3 53.19 40.57 35.22
C LEU A 3 52.95 40.79 33.72
N SER A 4 54.02 40.68 32.93
CA SER A 4 53.99 40.94 31.49
C SER A 4 53.28 39.81 30.74
N MET A 5 52.34 40.18 29.85
CA MET A 5 51.58 39.28 28.96
C MET A 5 52.42 38.56 27.88
N SER A 6 53.74 38.71 27.89
CA SER A 6 54.65 38.11 26.93
C SER A 6 54.65 36.58 27.03
N TYR A 7 54.64 36.03 28.25
CA TYR A 7 54.63 34.59 28.47
C TYR A 7 53.35 33.94 27.92
N LEU A 8 52.18 34.50 28.25
CA LEU A 8 50.89 34.01 27.73
C LEU A 8 50.80 34.12 26.20
N ARG A 9 51.41 35.14 25.60
CA ARG A 9 51.47 35.26 24.14
C ARG A 9 52.33 34.19 23.49
N GLU A 10 53.46 33.84 24.10
CA GLU A 10 54.32 32.76 23.59
C GLU A 10 53.68 31.38 23.81
N CYS A 11 53.00 31.13 24.94
CA CYS A 11 52.19 29.92 25.12
C CYS A 11 51.08 29.81 24.07
N ALA A 12 50.40 30.92 23.76
CA ALA A 12 49.35 30.93 22.74
C ALA A 12 49.89 30.62 21.33
N LYS A 13 51.07 31.14 20.97
CA LYS A 13 51.74 30.81 19.70
C LYS A 13 52.26 29.39 19.65
N ALA A 14 52.70 28.84 20.79
CA ALA A 14 53.18 27.47 20.91
C ALA A 14 52.05 26.43 20.97
N ASN A 15 50.77 26.86 20.98
CA ASN A 15 49.59 26.03 21.22
C ASN A 15 49.56 25.34 22.59
N ASP A 16 50.36 25.81 23.56
CA ASP A 16 50.42 25.31 24.94
C ASP A 16 49.27 25.89 25.78
N TRP A 17 48.05 25.45 25.44
CA TRP A 17 46.81 25.96 26.04
C TRP A 17 46.71 25.65 27.54
N LEU A 18 47.28 24.54 28.00
CA LEU A 18 47.27 24.12 29.41
C LEU A 18 48.08 25.11 30.28
N GLN A 19 49.33 25.41 29.87
CA GLN A 19 50.19 26.37 30.54
C GLN A 19 49.63 27.80 30.43
N PHE A 20 48.99 28.12 29.31
CA PHE A 20 48.28 29.39 29.12
C PHE A 20 47.13 29.57 30.14
N ILE A 21 46.29 28.55 30.34
CA ILE A 21 45.16 28.63 31.29
C ILE A 21 45.67 28.65 32.74
N ILE A 22 46.57 27.74 33.11
CA ILE A 22 47.14 27.64 34.47
C ILE A 22 47.82 28.95 34.87
N HIS A 23 48.66 29.52 34.00
CA HIS A 23 49.37 30.76 34.28
C HIS A 23 48.44 31.99 34.26
N SER A 24 47.37 31.97 33.47
CA SER A 24 46.37 33.05 33.46
C SER A 24 45.61 33.16 34.79
N GLN A 25 45.32 32.02 35.43
CA GLN A 25 44.57 31.94 36.69
C GLN A 25 45.47 32.10 37.92
N LEU A 26 46.67 31.49 37.94
CA LEU A 26 47.65 31.66 39.03
C LEU A 26 48.01 33.12 39.29
N HIS A 27 47.96 33.95 38.25
CA HIS A 27 48.28 35.37 38.32
C HIS A 27 47.06 36.30 38.21
N ASN A 28 45.83 35.77 38.25
CA ASN A 28 44.57 36.53 38.20
C ASN A 28 44.51 37.58 37.06
N TYR A 29 44.86 37.19 35.84
CA TYR A 29 44.74 38.07 34.67
C TYR A 29 43.26 38.33 34.31
N HIS A 30 42.93 39.54 33.84
CA HIS A 30 41.55 39.87 33.47
C HIS A 30 41.05 39.02 32.29
N PRO A 31 39.82 38.47 32.35
CA PRO A 31 39.29 37.54 31.35
C PRO A 31 39.19 38.16 29.94
N GLU A 32 38.99 39.47 29.84
CA GLU A 32 38.97 40.19 28.54
C GLU A 32 40.37 40.28 27.91
N GLU A 33 41.42 40.44 28.73
CA GLU A 33 42.80 40.49 28.27
C GLU A 33 43.28 39.10 27.82
N VAL A 34 42.87 38.03 28.53
CA VAL A 34 43.14 36.63 28.18
C VAL A 34 42.39 36.23 26.89
N ARG A 35 41.12 36.65 26.73
CA ARG A 35 40.33 36.43 25.50
C ARG A 35 40.96 37.08 24.27
N SER A 36 41.61 38.24 24.42
CA SER A 36 42.32 38.90 23.33
C SER A 36 43.48 38.06 22.78
N LEU A 37 44.09 37.22 23.63
CA LEU A 37 45.21 36.35 23.28
C LEU A 37 44.79 35.00 22.67
N ILE A 38 43.51 34.62 22.75
CA ILE A 38 42.99 33.40 22.14
C ILE A 38 43.21 33.41 20.61
N LYS A 39 43.21 34.59 19.98
CA LYS A 39 43.45 34.76 18.53
C LYS A 39 44.80 34.24 18.03
N TYR A 40 45.75 33.95 18.92
CA TYR A 40 47.08 33.47 18.56
C TYR A 40 47.20 31.93 18.56
N PHE A 41 46.18 31.20 19.02
CA PHE A 41 46.14 29.73 18.99
C PHE A 41 45.81 29.20 17.59
N SER A 42 46.02 27.90 17.36
CA SER A 42 45.52 27.20 16.16
C SER A 42 43.98 27.29 16.06
N PRO A 43 43.41 27.30 14.83
CA PRO A 43 41.96 27.50 14.65
C PRO A 43 41.09 26.49 15.41
N VAL A 44 41.59 25.25 15.58
CA VAL A 44 40.92 24.20 16.36
C VAL A 44 40.87 24.58 17.84
N LEU A 45 42.00 24.97 18.43
CA LEU A 45 42.06 25.40 19.84
C LEU A 45 41.34 26.73 20.08
N GLN A 46 41.29 27.62 19.10
CA GLN A 46 40.54 28.87 19.20
C GLN A 46 39.04 28.64 19.44
N ASP A 47 38.43 27.75 18.67
CA ASP A 47 37.00 27.45 18.80
C ASP A 47 36.70 26.78 20.14
N HIS A 48 37.53 25.79 20.54
CA HIS A 48 37.37 25.08 21.81
C HIS A 48 37.60 25.98 23.03
N LEU A 49 38.63 26.82 23.02
CA LEU A 49 38.90 27.77 24.11
C LEU A 49 37.84 28.87 24.16
N ARG A 50 37.36 29.38 23.03
CA ARG A 50 36.27 30.37 23.00
C ARG A 50 35.00 29.81 23.65
N LEU A 51 34.63 28.57 23.33
CA LEU A 51 33.49 27.87 23.95
C LEU A 51 33.70 27.60 25.45
N ALA A 52 34.93 27.25 25.86
CA ALA A 52 35.25 27.08 27.28
C ALA A 52 35.11 28.40 28.05
N PHE A 53 35.64 29.51 27.52
CA PHE A 53 35.59 30.83 28.15
C PHE A 53 34.21 31.53 28.07
N GLU A 54 33.32 31.13 27.17
CA GLU A 54 31.93 31.60 27.12
C GLU A 54 31.09 31.04 28.28
N ASN A 55 31.45 29.88 28.82
CA ASN A 55 30.73 29.20 29.91
C ASN A 55 31.31 29.49 31.32
N LEU A 56 32.34 30.34 31.45
CA LEU A 56 32.85 30.78 32.75
C LEU A 56 32.01 31.97 33.28
N PRO A 57 31.35 31.87 34.44
CA PRO A 57 30.72 33.03 35.06
C PRO A 57 31.80 34.03 35.49
N SER A 58 31.68 35.26 35.00
CA SER A 58 32.50 36.38 35.47
C SER A 58 32.22 36.62 36.95
N VAL A 59 33.20 36.37 37.81
CA VAL A 59 33.11 36.72 39.24
C VAL A 59 33.08 38.24 39.35
N SER A 60 31.88 38.82 39.46
CA SER A 60 31.68 40.22 39.83
C SER A 60 30.91 40.29 41.15
N THR A 61 31.61 40.61 42.22
CA THR A 61 31.11 40.87 43.56
C THR A 61 30.42 42.24 43.64
N SER A 62 29.09 42.29 43.76
CA SER A 62 28.38 43.45 44.34
C SER A 62 27.01 43.07 44.94
N ARG A 63 26.73 43.56 46.15
CA ARG A 63 25.61 43.25 47.06
C ARG A 63 24.31 44.04 46.75
N MET A 64 23.17 43.39 47.01
CA MET A 64 21.78 43.86 47.35
C MET A 64 21.10 44.85 46.36
N ASP A 65 19.82 44.78 45.98
CA ASP A 65 18.60 44.38 46.71
C ASP A 65 17.41 44.14 45.73
N SER A 66 16.34 43.47 46.21
CA SER A 66 14.92 43.46 45.76
C SER A 66 14.42 42.69 44.50
N ASP A 67 13.55 41.71 44.82
CA ASP A 67 12.22 41.36 44.25
C ASP A 67 12.01 40.69 42.87
N GLN A 68 11.81 39.36 42.99
CA GLN A 68 10.62 38.57 42.62
C GLN A 68 10.31 38.15 41.15
N VAL A 69 10.13 36.82 41.03
CA VAL A 69 9.37 36.01 40.03
C VAL A 69 10.15 35.40 38.85
N CYS A 70 10.69 34.19 39.03
CA CYS A 70 10.36 32.95 38.29
C CYS A 70 11.36 31.82 38.68
N ASN A 71 11.10 31.14 39.79
CA ASN A 71 11.96 30.08 40.31
C ASN A 71 11.63 28.72 39.66
N LYS A 72 12.33 28.36 38.57
CA LYS A 72 12.61 26.96 38.20
C LYS A 72 13.98 26.73 37.52
N SER A 73 14.65 27.77 37.02
CA SER A 73 16.01 27.65 36.42
C SER A 73 17.16 27.89 37.40
N SER A 74 16.87 28.32 38.63
CA SER A 74 17.91 28.74 39.60
C SER A 74 18.44 27.61 40.49
N GLN A 75 17.78 26.43 40.53
CA GLN A 75 18.19 25.31 41.38
C GLN A 75 19.29 24.43 40.76
N GLU A 76 19.43 24.39 39.43
CA GLU A 76 20.54 23.68 38.76
C GLU A 76 21.86 24.47 38.81
N LEU A 77 21.80 25.80 38.86
CA LEU A 77 23.00 26.65 38.92
C LEU A 77 23.61 26.76 40.32
N GLN A 78 22.83 26.58 41.40
CA GLN A 78 23.38 26.64 42.76
C GLN A 78 24.13 25.36 43.19
N ARG A 79 23.81 24.20 42.59
CA ARG A 79 24.53 22.94 42.87
C ARG A 79 25.90 22.86 42.19
N ASN A 80 26.16 23.73 41.21
CA ASN A 80 27.44 23.77 40.48
C ASN A 80 28.52 24.64 41.15
N ASN A 81 28.18 25.49 42.11
CA ASN A 81 29.16 26.40 42.73
C ASN A 81 30.12 25.71 43.72
N GLU A 82 29.78 24.56 44.28
CA GLU A 82 30.68 23.79 45.17
C GLU A 82 31.61 22.81 44.42
N LYS A 83 31.29 22.44 43.16
CA LYS A 83 32.10 21.52 42.34
C LYS A 83 33.18 22.21 41.49
N MET A 84 33.13 23.54 41.36
CA MET A 84 33.99 24.27 40.41
C MET A 84 35.45 24.41 40.89
N THR A 85 35.69 24.22 42.19
CA THR A 85 37.03 24.19 42.80
C THR A 85 37.86 22.96 42.42
N ASP A 86 37.24 21.85 42.01
CA ASP A 86 37.95 20.64 41.60
C ASP A 86 38.50 20.70 40.16
N PHE A 87 37.87 21.46 39.25
CA PHE A 87 38.23 21.42 37.82
C PHE A 87 39.66 21.90 37.53
N PHE A 88 40.12 22.94 38.22
CA PHE A 88 41.47 23.46 38.06
C PHE A 88 42.51 22.65 38.85
N GLU A 89 42.13 22.06 39.98
CA GLU A 89 42.98 21.11 40.71
C GLU A 89 43.23 19.84 39.89
N ILE A 90 42.21 19.36 39.17
CA ILE A 90 42.28 18.24 38.23
C ILE A 90 43.24 18.58 37.06
N LEU A 91 43.16 19.79 36.50
CA LEU A 91 44.09 20.22 35.43
C LEU A 91 45.55 20.38 35.92
N LEU A 92 45.75 20.78 37.17
CA LEU A 92 47.08 20.83 37.80
C LEU A 92 47.66 19.42 38.00
N LYS A 93 46.88 18.49 38.56
CA LYS A 93 47.26 17.07 38.72
C LYS A 93 47.53 16.37 37.39
N CYS A 94 46.79 16.73 36.35
CA CYS A 94 47.02 16.23 34.99
C CYS A 94 48.43 16.57 34.46
N SER A 95 49.04 17.67 34.88
CA SER A 95 50.40 18.05 34.44
C SER A 95 51.53 17.25 35.11
N GLU A 96 51.21 16.46 36.14
CA GLU A 96 52.18 15.69 36.94
C GLU A 96 52.26 14.21 36.52
N GLU A 97 51.29 13.71 35.73
CA GLU A 97 51.17 12.32 35.30
C GLU A 97 51.75 12.05 33.89
N PRO A 98 52.30 10.85 33.61
CA PRO A 98 52.96 10.55 32.33
C PRO A 98 51.99 10.34 31.16
N ASP A 99 50.76 9.88 31.41
CA ASP A 99 49.69 9.67 30.41
C ASP A 99 48.53 10.67 30.61
N THR A 100 48.86 11.94 30.43
CA THR A 100 48.00 13.12 30.74
C THR A 100 46.59 13.03 30.16
N TRP A 101 46.43 12.54 28.93
CA TRP A 101 45.13 12.45 28.27
C TRP A 101 44.28 11.28 28.76
N HIS A 102 44.87 10.11 29.04
CA HIS A 102 44.13 8.96 29.58
C HIS A 102 43.61 9.24 30.98
N TRP A 103 44.44 9.82 31.85
CA TRP A 103 44.05 10.17 33.21
C TRP A 103 42.89 11.17 33.21
N LEU A 104 42.94 12.16 32.34
CA LEU A 104 41.91 13.19 32.22
C LEU A 104 40.58 12.61 31.69
N LEU A 105 40.63 11.58 30.84
CA LEU A 105 39.44 10.83 30.40
C LEU A 105 38.83 9.98 31.53
N VAL A 106 39.65 9.36 32.37
CA VAL A 106 39.17 8.61 33.56
C VAL A 106 38.47 9.57 34.54
N GLU A 107 39.04 10.75 34.77
CA GLU A 107 38.43 11.75 35.64
C GLU A 107 37.17 12.36 35.01
N ALA A 108 37.10 12.49 33.68
CA ALA A 108 35.89 12.91 32.98
C ALA A 108 34.71 11.95 33.25
N VAL A 109 34.94 10.64 33.24
CA VAL A 109 33.91 9.64 33.57
C VAL A 109 33.52 9.70 35.04
N LYS A 110 34.48 9.81 35.96
CA LYS A 110 34.22 9.90 37.42
C LYS A 110 33.38 11.12 37.80
N GLN A 111 33.66 12.27 37.19
CA GLN A 111 33.00 13.54 37.49
C GLN A 111 31.76 13.82 36.63
N GLN A 112 31.46 12.95 35.66
CA GLN A 112 30.45 13.18 34.61
C GLN A 112 30.63 14.54 33.91
N ALA A 113 31.88 14.84 33.51
CA ALA A 113 32.27 16.15 32.98
C ALA A 113 32.75 16.06 31.52
N PRO A 114 31.87 16.28 30.53
CA PRO A 114 32.22 16.15 29.11
C PRO A 114 33.26 17.17 28.62
N VAL A 115 33.37 18.31 29.31
CA VAL A 115 34.38 19.35 28.98
C VAL A 115 35.80 18.82 29.12
N LEU A 116 36.05 17.96 30.12
CA LEU A 116 37.36 17.33 30.31
C LEU A 116 37.74 16.49 29.08
N SER A 117 36.80 15.74 28.53
CA SER A 117 37.06 14.93 27.33
C SER A 117 37.44 15.77 26.08
N VAL A 118 36.86 16.96 25.92
CA VAL A 118 37.26 17.91 24.86
C VAL A 118 38.66 18.49 25.10
N LEU A 119 39.02 18.70 26.36
CA LEU A 119 40.36 19.15 26.72
C LEU A 119 41.40 18.03 26.52
N ALA A 120 41.05 16.77 26.78
CA ALA A 120 41.91 15.61 26.49
C ALA A 120 42.26 15.53 25.01
N SER A 121 41.31 15.77 24.09
CA SER A 121 41.60 15.77 22.65
C SER A 121 42.49 16.92 22.18
N CYS A 122 42.69 17.94 23.01
CA CYS A 122 43.55 19.08 22.72
C CYS A 122 45.02 18.84 23.17
N LEU A 123 45.33 17.71 23.80
CA LEU A 123 46.69 17.34 24.22
C LEU A 123 47.46 16.65 23.07
N GLN A 124 48.78 16.84 23.01
CA GLN A 124 49.64 16.15 22.04
C GLN A 124 49.58 14.63 22.32
N ASP A 125 49.57 13.83 21.25
CA ASP A 125 49.47 12.35 21.26
C ASP A 125 48.09 11.74 21.63
N ALA A 126 47.05 12.54 21.85
CA ALA A 126 45.72 12.03 22.13
C ALA A 126 45.04 11.45 20.88
N SER A 127 44.48 10.23 21.01
CA SER A 127 43.61 9.65 19.98
C SER A 127 42.17 10.19 20.12
N ALA A 128 41.57 10.57 19.00
CA ALA A 128 40.26 11.21 18.99
C ALA A 128 39.09 10.27 19.33
N ILE A 129 39.26 8.94 19.16
CA ILE A 129 38.22 7.93 19.41
C ILE A 129 37.91 7.78 20.91
N PRO A 130 38.90 7.60 21.81
CA PRO A 130 38.64 7.61 23.26
C PRO A 130 38.00 8.89 23.77
N CYS A 131 38.42 10.04 23.26
CA CYS A 131 37.82 11.32 23.62
C CYS A 131 36.35 11.38 23.17
N LEU A 132 36.04 10.91 21.96
CA LEU A 132 34.64 10.83 21.52
C LEU A 132 33.80 9.89 22.40
N CYS A 133 34.28 8.69 22.70
CA CYS A 133 33.54 7.70 23.50
C CYS A 133 33.22 8.24 24.91
N VAL A 134 34.22 8.79 25.58
CA VAL A 134 34.06 9.36 26.93
C VAL A 134 33.18 10.60 26.92
N TRP A 135 33.34 11.48 25.92
CA TRP A 135 32.44 12.62 25.77
C TRP A 135 30.98 12.20 25.58
N ILE A 136 30.72 11.16 24.78
CA ILE A 136 29.37 10.65 24.56
C ILE A 136 28.79 10.11 25.88
N ILE A 137 29.54 9.26 26.60
CA ILE A 137 29.08 8.64 27.84
C ILE A 137 28.79 9.69 28.91
N THR A 138 29.64 10.70 29.04
CA THR A 138 29.49 11.79 30.01
C THR A 138 28.45 12.84 29.61
N SER A 139 27.96 12.81 28.37
CA SER A 139 26.92 13.73 27.87
C SER A 139 25.51 13.13 27.89
N VAL A 140 25.34 11.90 28.40
CA VAL A 140 24.05 11.19 28.47
C VAL A 140 23.70 10.88 29.93
N GLU A 141 22.42 10.63 30.19
CA GLU A 141 21.90 10.17 31.48
C GLU A 141 22.63 8.90 31.98
N ASP A 142 22.87 8.82 33.29
CA ASP A 142 23.63 7.73 33.93
C ASP A 142 23.11 6.32 33.59
N SER A 143 21.79 6.18 33.38
CA SER A 143 21.17 4.89 33.00
C SER A 143 21.60 4.41 31.61
N VAL A 144 21.66 5.30 30.63
CA VAL A 144 22.08 4.98 29.26
C VAL A 144 23.59 4.88 29.17
N ALA A 145 24.32 5.68 29.96
CA ALA A 145 25.76 5.55 30.11
C ALA A 145 26.15 4.16 30.67
N ALA A 146 25.44 3.68 31.70
CA ALA A 146 25.65 2.35 32.27
C ALA A 146 25.37 1.23 31.24
N GLU A 147 24.30 1.32 30.46
CA GLU A 147 24.00 0.37 29.38
C GLU A 147 25.07 0.37 28.27
N ALA A 148 25.62 1.56 27.95
CA ALA A 148 26.68 1.67 26.95
C ALA A 148 28.05 1.18 27.45
N MET A 149 28.21 0.99 28.76
CA MET A 149 29.42 0.47 29.41
C MET A 149 29.27 -0.98 29.91
N GLU A 150 28.11 -1.61 29.74
CA GLU A 150 27.82 -2.95 30.27
C GLU A 150 28.78 -4.03 29.75
N HIS A 151 29.31 -3.86 28.54
CA HIS A 151 30.25 -4.80 27.92
C HIS A 151 31.69 -4.67 28.44
N ILE A 152 32.03 -3.61 29.19
CA ILE A 152 33.38 -3.37 29.72
C ILE A 152 33.56 -4.18 31.01
N GLN A 153 34.18 -5.35 30.90
CA GLN A 153 34.53 -6.20 32.05
C GLN A 153 35.84 -5.70 32.71
N GLY A 154 35.76 -4.68 33.57
CA GLY A 154 36.92 -4.17 34.32
C GLY A 154 36.68 -2.81 35.00
N SER A 155 37.70 -2.29 35.69
CA SER A 155 37.70 -0.91 36.17
C SER A 155 37.87 0.05 34.99
N ILE A 156 37.07 1.13 34.98
CA ILE A 156 37.09 2.20 33.97
C ILE A 156 38.50 2.84 33.82
N GLU A 157 39.33 2.71 34.85
CA GLU A 157 40.63 3.35 34.99
C GLU A 157 41.73 2.78 34.06
N GLY A 158 41.55 1.56 33.54
CA GLY A 158 42.52 0.90 32.66
C GLY A 158 42.00 0.58 31.25
N HIS A 159 40.78 1.02 30.92
CA HIS A 159 40.14 0.65 29.65
C HIS A 159 40.55 1.61 28.52
N THR A 160 41.12 1.05 27.46
CA THR A 160 41.41 1.79 26.24
C THR A 160 40.22 1.71 25.30
N TRP A 161 39.49 2.82 25.17
CA TRP A 161 38.34 2.94 24.29
C TRP A 161 38.71 2.71 22.82
N ASP A 162 38.09 1.73 22.18
CA ASP A 162 38.36 1.38 20.79
C ASP A 162 37.15 1.60 19.86
N LEU A 163 37.28 1.17 18.61
CA LEU A 163 36.21 1.24 17.61
C LEU A 163 35.06 0.26 17.91
N GLU A 164 35.31 -0.82 18.64
CA GLU A 164 34.29 -1.79 19.04
C GLU A 164 33.41 -1.17 20.13
N ASP A 165 34.02 -0.52 21.13
CA ASP A 165 33.32 0.26 22.15
C ASP A 165 32.46 1.36 21.52
N LEU A 166 33.02 2.10 20.57
CA LEU A 166 32.27 3.13 19.85
C LEU A 166 31.07 2.52 19.10
N SER A 167 31.20 1.30 18.58
CA SER A 167 30.09 0.61 17.91
C SER A 167 28.97 0.21 18.88
N VAL A 168 29.31 -0.19 20.10
CA VAL A 168 28.33 -0.50 21.15
C VAL A 168 27.63 0.77 21.61
N ILE A 169 28.39 1.83 21.91
CA ILE A 169 27.88 3.16 22.26
C ILE A 169 26.93 3.68 21.17
N TRP A 170 27.34 3.55 19.90
CA TRP A 170 26.53 3.93 18.74
C TRP A 170 25.18 3.20 18.71
N ARG A 171 25.17 1.87 18.87
CA ARG A 171 23.96 1.04 18.88
C ARG A 171 23.03 1.39 20.05
N THR A 172 23.59 1.59 21.24
CA THR A 172 22.83 1.91 22.45
C THR A 172 22.19 3.29 22.35
N LEU A 173 22.91 4.32 21.91
CA LEU A 173 22.37 5.67 21.77
C LEU A 173 21.29 5.78 20.69
N LEU A 174 21.43 5.06 19.56
CA LEU A 174 20.40 4.99 18.53
C LEU A 174 19.14 4.28 19.05
N SER A 175 19.31 3.20 19.82
CA SER A 175 18.21 2.48 20.48
C SER A 175 17.43 3.37 21.45
N ARG A 176 18.12 4.29 22.14
CA ARG A 176 17.53 5.26 23.08
C ARG A 176 17.10 6.59 22.42
N GLN A 177 17.14 6.69 21.09
CA GLN A 177 16.78 7.90 20.31
C GLN A 177 17.59 9.16 20.68
N LYS A 178 18.84 9.02 21.15
CA LYS A 178 19.73 10.14 21.49
C LYS A 178 20.64 10.53 20.32
N SER A 179 20.08 10.64 19.10
CA SER A 179 20.82 10.96 17.87
C SER A 179 21.57 12.29 17.93
N LYS A 180 20.98 13.31 18.56
CA LYS A 180 21.56 14.66 18.68
C LYS A 180 22.90 14.67 19.42
N THR A 181 23.05 13.82 20.44
CA THR A 181 24.31 13.72 21.20
C THR A 181 25.40 13.12 20.32
N LEU A 182 25.09 12.06 19.56
CA LEU A 182 26.03 11.50 18.58
C LEU A 182 26.41 12.53 17.51
N ILE A 183 25.45 13.25 16.92
CA ILE A 183 25.73 14.28 15.90
C ILE A 183 26.68 15.34 16.46
N ARG A 184 26.43 15.84 17.67
CA ARG A 184 27.29 16.84 18.33
C ARG A 184 28.69 16.29 18.63
N GLY A 185 28.79 15.04 19.10
CA GLY A 185 30.08 14.39 19.35
C GLY A 185 30.90 14.29 18.07
N PHE A 186 30.32 13.76 16.98
CA PHE A 186 31.00 13.69 15.70
C PHE A 186 31.32 15.09 15.13
N GLN A 187 30.48 16.11 15.33
CA GLN A 187 30.80 17.49 14.93
C GLN A 187 31.96 18.10 15.74
N LEU A 188 32.17 17.68 16.99
CA LEU A 188 33.26 18.18 17.83
C LEU A 188 34.59 17.52 17.49
N PHE A 189 34.60 16.20 17.32
CA PHE A 189 35.85 15.42 17.15
C PHE A 189 36.15 15.03 15.70
N PHE A 190 35.14 14.97 14.82
CA PHE A 190 35.27 14.49 13.43
C PHE A 190 34.36 15.26 12.44
N LYS A 191 34.62 16.56 12.26
CA LYS A 191 33.81 17.48 11.42
C LYS A 191 33.64 17.00 9.96
N ASP A 192 34.65 16.33 9.41
CA ASP A 192 34.66 15.88 8.01
C ASP A 192 34.17 14.42 7.83
N SER A 193 33.61 13.81 8.88
CA SER A 193 33.16 12.42 8.81
C SER A 193 31.88 12.27 7.99
N PRO A 194 31.84 11.34 7.01
CA PRO A 194 30.64 11.10 6.20
C PRO A 194 29.51 10.43 7.02
N LEU A 195 29.78 9.94 8.24
CA LEU A 195 28.74 9.46 9.15
C LEU A 195 27.78 10.58 9.59
N LEU A 196 28.22 11.84 9.60
CA LEU A 196 27.36 12.98 9.90
C LEU A 196 26.21 13.08 8.89
N LEU A 197 26.49 12.87 7.60
CA LEU A 197 25.46 12.86 6.55
C LEU A 197 24.43 11.76 6.75
N MET A 198 24.85 10.59 7.24
CA MET A 198 23.96 9.46 7.53
C MET A 198 23.12 9.69 8.79
N MET A 199 23.67 10.36 9.81
CA MET A 199 22.92 10.75 11.00
C MET A 199 21.91 11.87 10.72
N GLU A 200 22.27 12.84 9.88
CA GLU A 200 21.31 13.84 9.37
C GLU A 200 20.18 13.18 8.57
N MET A 201 20.51 12.21 7.70
CA MET A 201 19.54 11.42 6.96
C MET A 201 18.59 10.65 7.90
N TYR A 202 19.13 10.03 8.96
CA TYR A 202 18.35 9.38 10.01
C TYR A 202 17.37 10.36 10.66
N GLU A 203 17.82 11.57 11.02
CA GLU A 203 16.93 12.55 11.65
C GLU A 203 15.82 13.03 10.71
N LEU A 204 16.17 13.32 9.45
CA LEU A 204 15.23 13.73 8.42
C LEU A 204 14.16 12.66 8.16
N CYS A 205 14.55 11.39 8.16
CA CYS A 205 13.65 10.26 7.94
C CYS A 205 12.76 9.95 9.15
N MET A 206 13.33 9.89 10.35
CA MET A 206 12.64 9.37 11.52
C MET A 206 11.81 10.45 12.24
N PHE A 207 12.36 11.66 12.40
CA PHE A 207 11.71 12.75 13.13
C PHE A 207 10.97 13.72 12.21
N PHE A 208 11.59 14.14 11.09
CA PHE A 208 11.01 15.17 10.23
C PHE A 208 10.18 14.64 9.05
N LYS A 209 10.23 13.34 8.77
CA LYS A 209 9.58 12.66 7.63
C LYS A 209 9.88 13.33 6.27
N ASN A 210 11.01 14.02 6.16
CA ASN A 210 11.43 14.71 4.94
C ASN A 210 12.30 13.79 4.08
N TYR A 211 11.65 12.86 3.39
CA TYR A 211 12.33 11.87 2.54
C TYR A 211 13.05 12.48 1.33
N LYS A 212 12.63 13.66 0.86
CA LYS A 212 13.25 14.33 -0.30
C LYS A 212 14.66 14.83 0.04
N GLU A 213 14.77 15.50 1.17
CA GLU A 213 16.06 16.03 1.66
C GLU A 213 16.97 14.89 2.14
N ALA A 214 16.40 13.88 2.81
CA ALA A 214 17.12 12.67 3.18
C ALA A 214 17.79 11.99 1.97
N LYS A 215 17.09 11.94 0.82
CA LYS A 215 17.67 11.43 -0.44
C LYS A 215 18.88 12.24 -0.91
N ALA A 216 18.84 13.57 -0.79
CA ALA A 216 19.95 14.43 -1.18
C ALA A 216 21.19 14.16 -0.32
N LYS A 217 21.01 14.05 1.01
CA LYS A 217 22.08 13.73 1.97
C LYS A 217 22.68 12.35 1.72
N LEU A 218 21.85 11.39 1.33
CA LEU A 218 22.30 10.06 0.97
C LEU A 218 23.15 10.04 -0.32
N LEU A 219 22.77 10.80 -1.34
CA LEU A 219 23.54 10.94 -2.58
C LEU A 219 24.86 11.68 -2.34
N GLU A 220 24.90 12.60 -1.39
CA GLU A 220 26.12 13.27 -0.93
C GLU A 220 27.03 12.28 -0.20
N PHE A 221 26.48 11.44 0.67
CA PHE A 221 27.21 10.36 1.32
C PHE A 221 27.84 9.38 0.32
N GLN A 222 27.09 8.94 -0.70
CA GLN A 222 27.62 8.07 -1.75
C GLN A 222 28.82 8.70 -2.49
N ARG A 223 28.73 9.99 -2.83
CA ARG A 223 29.84 10.73 -3.44
C ARG A 223 31.05 10.81 -2.51
N SER A 224 30.84 11.08 -1.22
CA SER A 224 31.92 11.11 -0.23
C SER A 224 32.63 9.76 -0.08
N LEU A 225 31.88 8.66 -0.17
CA LEU A 225 32.45 7.31 -0.07
C LEU A 225 33.27 6.94 -1.31
N GLU A 226 32.81 7.30 -2.52
CA GLU A 226 33.58 7.11 -3.75
C GLU A 226 34.91 7.89 -3.73
N THR A 227 34.92 9.09 -3.14
CA THR A 227 36.17 9.84 -2.94
C THR A 227 37.12 9.21 -1.91
N LEU A 228 36.59 8.56 -0.88
CA LEU A 228 37.40 7.86 0.13
C LEU A 228 37.98 6.55 -0.40
N ASP A 229 37.21 5.79 -1.17
CA ASP A 229 37.67 4.55 -1.81
C ASP A 229 38.79 4.83 -2.85
N THR A 230 38.78 6.00 -3.51
CA THR A 230 39.83 6.44 -4.45
C THR A 230 41.05 7.07 -3.76
N ALA A 231 40.88 7.69 -2.59
CA ALA A 231 41.95 8.31 -1.79
C ALA A 231 42.76 7.31 -0.94
N SER A 232 42.35 6.05 -0.86
CA SER A 232 42.95 4.96 -0.05
C SER A 232 44.42 4.62 -0.38
N THR A 233 45.08 5.38 -1.26
CA THR A 233 46.54 5.29 -1.50
C THR A 233 47.38 6.26 -0.64
N ARG A 234 46.78 7.18 0.13
CA ARG A 234 47.54 8.12 0.99
C ARG A 234 46.89 8.30 2.36
N ALA A 235 47.63 7.86 3.39
CA ALA A 235 47.35 7.96 4.82
C ALA A 235 46.15 7.13 5.33
N HIS A 236 46.40 6.25 6.30
CA HIS A 236 45.35 5.48 6.97
C HIS A 236 44.38 6.44 7.68
N PRO A 237 43.11 6.52 7.27
CA PRO A 237 42.12 7.27 8.03
C PRO A 237 41.96 6.65 9.41
N VAL A 238 41.82 7.50 10.44
CA VAL A 238 41.62 7.10 11.85
C VAL A 238 40.43 6.15 12.03
N ILE A 239 39.47 6.18 11.10
CA ILE A 239 38.30 5.28 11.05
C ILE A 239 38.42 4.42 9.78
N SER A 240 38.35 3.10 9.94
CA SER A 240 38.41 2.18 8.80
C SER A 240 37.14 2.26 7.95
N ALA A 241 37.30 2.18 6.62
CA ALA A 241 36.18 2.17 5.69
C ALA A 241 35.25 0.96 5.88
N THR A 242 35.78 -0.15 6.41
CA THR A 242 35.02 -1.35 6.78
C THR A 242 34.09 -1.08 7.97
N TRP A 243 34.63 -0.51 9.06
CA TRP A 243 33.83 -0.16 10.24
C TRP A 243 32.72 0.85 9.89
N LEU A 244 33.03 1.84 9.04
CA LEU A 244 32.05 2.83 8.60
C LEU A 244 30.89 2.18 7.83
N LYS A 245 31.19 1.25 6.92
CA LYS A 245 30.17 0.47 6.21
C LYS A 245 29.31 -0.30 7.21
N ASP A 246 29.91 -0.97 8.19
CA ASP A 246 29.16 -1.74 9.20
C ASP A 246 28.19 -0.88 10.04
N GLN A 247 28.62 0.32 10.47
CA GLN A 247 27.75 1.23 11.22
C GLN A 247 26.59 1.77 10.37
N VAL A 248 26.85 2.05 9.09
CA VAL A 248 25.82 2.46 8.13
C VAL A 248 24.83 1.32 7.89
N CYS A 249 25.30 0.09 7.72
CA CYS A 249 24.45 -1.08 7.55
C CYS A 249 23.55 -1.31 8.77
N PHE A 250 24.11 -1.16 9.97
CA PHE A 250 23.33 -1.23 11.20
C PHE A 250 22.25 -0.14 11.23
N LEU A 251 22.62 1.12 10.98
CA LEU A 251 21.68 2.25 10.99
C LEU A 251 20.52 2.05 10.00
N LEU A 252 20.81 1.60 8.77
CA LEU A 252 19.80 1.34 7.76
C LEU A 252 18.83 0.21 8.17
N LYS A 253 19.34 -0.90 8.72
CA LYS A 253 18.52 -2.00 9.26
C LYS A 253 17.65 -1.51 10.43
N PHE A 254 18.25 -0.74 11.32
CA PHE A 254 17.58 -0.18 12.50
C PHE A 254 16.43 0.77 12.13
N MET A 255 16.62 1.63 11.12
CA MET A 255 15.56 2.52 10.61
C MET A 255 14.34 1.76 10.11
N LEU A 256 14.55 0.66 9.40
CA LEU A 256 13.47 -0.18 8.88
C LEU A 256 12.69 -0.90 10.02
N GLN A 257 13.36 -1.25 11.11
CA GLN A 257 12.73 -1.83 12.31
C GLN A 257 11.93 -0.80 13.12
N GLN A 258 12.37 0.46 13.18
CA GLN A 258 11.71 1.51 13.95
C GLN A 258 10.46 2.11 13.25
N CYS A 259 10.16 1.71 12.02
CA CYS A 259 8.97 2.17 11.29
C CYS A 259 7.70 1.73 12.01
N LYS A 260 6.80 2.68 12.31
CA LYS A 260 5.51 2.37 12.96
C LYS A 260 4.41 2.03 11.96
N THR A 261 4.54 2.55 10.74
CA THR A 261 3.53 2.38 9.69
C THR A 261 4.14 1.78 8.42
N GLN A 262 3.32 1.08 7.65
CA GLN A 262 3.70 0.53 6.35
C GLN A 262 4.05 1.63 5.34
N TYR A 263 3.44 2.82 5.48
CA TYR A 263 3.78 3.96 4.65
C TYR A 263 5.21 4.45 4.89
N GLU A 264 5.61 4.59 6.17
CA GLU A 264 6.99 4.95 6.53
C GLU A 264 7.98 3.90 6.02
N LEU A 265 7.66 2.62 6.25
CA LEU A 265 8.47 1.50 5.77
C LEU A 265 8.62 1.54 4.24
N GLY A 266 7.53 1.72 3.50
CA GLY A 266 7.55 1.82 2.04
C GLY A 266 8.35 3.02 1.53
N LYS A 267 8.31 4.16 2.22
CA LYS A 267 9.12 5.33 1.87
C LYS A 267 10.61 5.12 2.13
N LEU A 268 10.98 4.47 3.23
CA LEU A 268 12.38 4.12 3.50
C LEU A 268 12.90 3.07 2.52
N LEU A 269 12.10 2.03 2.23
CA LEU A 269 12.44 1.03 1.23
C LEU A 269 12.67 1.69 -0.14
N GLN A 270 11.80 2.62 -0.56
CA GLN A 270 11.98 3.41 -1.80
C GLN A 270 13.26 4.25 -1.79
N LEU A 271 13.66 4.81 -0.66
CA LEU A 271 14.90 5.56 -0.54
C LEU A 271 16.14 4.67 -0.61
N PHE A 272 16.04 3.44 -0.12
CA PHE A 272 17.16 2.50 -0.06
C PHE A 272 17.33 1.68 -1.35
N VAL A 273 16.37 1.73 -2.29
CA VAL A 273 16.55 1.18 -3.64
C VAL A 273 17.76 1.87 -4.32
N GLY A 274 18.79 1.10 -4.65
CA GLY A 274 20.05 1.59 -5.22
C GLY A 274 21.24 1.67 -4.24
N ILE A 275 21.03 1.35 -2.96
CA ILE A 275 22.06 1.31 -1.90
C ILE A 275 22.39 -0.15 -1.50
N GLU A 276 22.02 -1.10 -2.36
CA GLU A 276 22.14 -2.54 -2.09
C GLU A 276 23.57 -2.98 -1.76
N ARG A 277 24.58 -2.25 -2.24
CA ARG A 277 26.00 -2.53 -1.99
C ARG A 277 26.40 -2.52 -0.50
N PHE A 278 25.63 -1.83 0.34
CA PHE A 278 25.89 -1.81 1.78
C PHE A 278 25.28 -3.04 2.46
N PHE A 279 24.22 -3.64 1.91
CA PHE A 279 23.63 -4.86 2.44
C PHE A 279 24.37 -6.10 1.93
N SER A 280 25.64 -6.28 2.31
CA SER A 280 26.49 -7.41 1.86
C SER A 280 25.89 -8.79 2.18
N GLU A 281 25.11 -8.92 3.26
CA GLU A 281 24.31 -10.11 3.62
C GLU A 281 22.92 -9.72 4.15
N GLY A 282 22.34 -8.63 3.62
CA GLY A 282 21.12 -8.02 4.16
C GLY A 282 19.85 -8.31 3.35
N PRO A 283 18.71 -7.74 3.78
CA PRO A 283 17.43 -7.91 3.10
C PRO A 283 17.46 -7.40 1.66
N ASP A 284 16.80 -8.13 0.76
CA ASP A 284 16.58 -7.67 -0.62
C ASP A 284 15.56 -6.52 -0.59
N VAL A 285 16.10 -5.31 -0.51
CA VAL A 285 15.34 -4.06 -0.46
C VAL A 285 14.45 -3.90 -1.69
N LYS A 286 14.85 -4.42 -2.86
CA LYS A 286 14.01 -4.36 -4.07
C LYS A 286 12.78 -5.24 -3.92
N LYS A 287 12.95 -6.50 -3.50
CA LYS A 287 11.82 -7.41 -3.27
C LYS A 287 10.89 -6.88 -2.18
N LEU A 288 11.42 -6.38 -1.06
CA LEU A 288 10.61 -5.77 0.00
C LEU A 288 9.91 -4.48 -0.45
N CYS A 289 10.56 -3.63 -1.25
CA CYS A 289 9.95 -2.42 -1.80
C CYS A 289 8.80 -2.78 -2.75
N LEU A 290 8.98 -3.78 -3.62
CA LEU A 290 7.92 -4.26 -4.51
C LEU A 290 6.75 -4.84 -3.70
N LEU A 291 7.04 -5.62 -2.65
CA LEU A 291 6.01 -6.15 -1.75
C LEU A 291 5.22 -5.01 -1.07
N SER A 292 5.91 -4.00 -0.54
CA SER A 292 5.28 -2.83 0.06
C SER A 292 4.42 -2.04 -0.94
N GLN A 293 4.84 -1.96 -2.21
CA GLN A 293 4.05 -1.33 -3.26
C GLN A 293 2.80 -2.13 -3.62
N ILE A 294 2.87 -3.47 -3.65
CA ILE A 294 1.72 -4.34 -3.90
C ILE A 294 0.68 -4.19 -2.77
N LEU A 295 1.15 -4.05 -1.53
CA LEU A 295 0.29 -3.98 -0.34
C LEU A 295 -0.18 -2.56 0.01
N LYS A 296 0.18 -1.54 -0.76
CA LYS A 296 -0.06 -0.13 -0.44
C LYS A 296 -1.52 0.21 -0.13
N ASP A 297 -2.45 -0.43 -0.84
CA ASP A 297 -3.90 -0.19 -0.70
C ASP A 297 -4.59 -1.26 0.16
N THR A 298 -3.80 -2.09 0.86
CA THR A 298 -4.28 -3.19 1.71
C THR A 298 -4.04 -2.90 3.19
N SER A 299 -4.83 -3.52 4.06
CA SER A 299 -4.65 -3.46 5.52
C SER A 299 -3.55 -4.40 6.03
N ILE A 300 -2.89 -5.14 5.14
CA ILE A 300 -1.93 -6.17 5.47
C ILE A 300 -0.55 -5.53 5.68
N ALA A 301 -0.02 -5.70 6.88
CA ALA A 301 1.31 -5.21 7.25
C ALA A 301 2.37 -6.27 7.01
N ILE A 302 3.52 -5.87 6.45
CA ILE A 302 4.73 -6.70 6.37
C ILE A 302 5.31 -6.83 7.78
N ASN A 303 5.58 -8.06 8.21
CA ASN A 303 6.21 -8.32 9.49
C ASN A 303 7.67 -7.83 9.52
N HIS A 304 8.00 -7.03 10.54
CA HIS A 304 9.34 -6.45 10.74
C HIS A 304 10.41 -7.51 11.07
N VAL A 305 10.03 -8.73 11.46
CA VAL A 305 10.98 -9.82 11.75
C VAL A 305 11.84 -10.19 10.54
N ILE A 306 11.31 -10.06 9.32
CA ILE A 306 12.02 -10.36 8.06
C ILE A 306 13.21 -9.43 7.84
N ILE A 307 13.16 -8.23 8.43
CA ILE A 307 14.20 -7.21 8.32
C ILE A 307 15.39 -7.58 9.21
N THR A 308 15.14 -8.27 10.31
CA THR A 308 16.15 -8.69 11.30
C THR A 308 16.85 -9.99 10.89
N SER A 309 16.09 -10.98 10.42
CA SER A 309 16.58 -12.31 10.04
C SER A 309 16.18 -12.63 8.60
N TYR A 310 16.73 -11.87 7.66
CA TYR A 310 16.43 -12.08 6.24
C TYR A 310 17.01 -13.42 5.77
N SER A 311 16.11 -14.33 5.40
CA SER A 311 16.42 -15.52 4.61
C SER A 311 15.37 -15.66 3.52
N ILE A 312 15.71 -16.39 2.46
CA ILE A 312 14.79 -16.64 1.35
C ILE A 312 13.56 -17.39 1.86
N GLU A 313 13.75 -18.32 2.80
CA GLU A 313 12.70 -19.13 3.41
C GLU A 313 11.76 -18.29 4.28
N ASN A 314 12.30 -17.37 5.08
CA ASN A 314 11.52 -16.46 5.92
C ASN A 314 10.71 -15.48 5.05
N PHE A 315 11.32 -14.96 3.97
CA PHE A 315 10.61 -14.11 3.02
C PHE A 315 9.48 -14.85 2.31
N GLN A 316 9.73 -16.08 1.86
CA GLN A 316 8.68 -16.93 1.28
C GLN A 316 7.58 -17.29 2.28
N HIS A 317 7.93 -17.54 3.54
CA HIS A 317 6.95 -17.81 4.59
C HIS A 317 6.03 -16.61 4.83
N GLU A 318 6.58 -15.41 4.93
CA GLU A 318 5.75 -14.21 5.04
C GLU A 318 4.87 -14.04 3.80
N CYS A 319 5.44 -14.21 2.60
CA CYS A 319 4.65 -14.10 1.37
C CYS A 319 3.49 -15.12 1.36
N ARG A 320 3.68 -16.34 1.90
CA ARG A 320 2.59 -17.31 2.09
C ARG A 320 1.52 -16.80 3.05
N SER A 321 1.90 -16.24 4.19
CA SER A 321 0.93 -15.67 5.14
C SER A 321 0.15 -14.49 4.55
N ILE A 322 0.84 -13.62 3.80
CA ILE A 322 0.21 -12.50 3.09
C ILE A 322 -0.74 -13.02 2.00
N LEU A 323 -0.36 -14.07 1.27
CA LEU A 323 -1.21 -14.69 0.26
C LEU A 323 -2.50 -15.24 0.86
N GLU A 324 -2.43 -15.94 1.99
CA GLU A 324 -3.61 -16.46 2.69
C GLU A 324 -4.56 -15.32 3.10
N ARG A 325 -4.02 -14.22 3.61
CA ARG A 325 -4.82 -13.02 3.97
C ARG A 325 -5.42 -12.31 2.75
N LEU A 326 -4.66 -12.19 1.66
CA LEU A 326 -5.19 -11.62 0.41
C LEU A 326 -6.29 -12.50 -0.21
N GLN A 327 -6.21 -13.83 -0.02
CA GLN A 327 -7.25 -14.76 -0.43
C GLN A 327 -8.52 -14.60 0.41
N THR A 328 -8.41 -14.43 1.74
CA THR A 328 -9.59 -14.17 2.59
C THR A 328 -10.28 -12.85 2.22
N ASP A 329 -9.51 -11.86 1.77
CA ASP A 329 -10.02 -10.54 1.38
C ASP A 329 -10.51 -10.50 -0.08
N GLY A 330 -10.41 -11.61 -0.83
CA GLY A 330 -10.84 -11.71 -2.24
C GLY A 330 -9.96 -10.95 -3.24
N GLN A 331 -8.77 -10.50 -2.84
CA GLN A 331 -7.87 -9.69 -3.67
C GLN A 331 -6.88 -10.52 -4.47
N PHE A 332 -7.41 -11.35 -5.38
CA PHE A 332 -6.65 -12.38 -6.11
C PHE A 332 -5.59 -11.83 -7.08
N ALA A 333 -5.82 -10.67 -7.69
CA ALA A 333 -4.85 -10.04 -8.60
C ALA A 333 -3.56 -9.62 -7.86
N LEU A 334 -3.69 -9.11 -6.63
CA LEU A 334 -2.56 -8.76 -5.78
C LEU A 334 -1.88 -10.03 -5.25
N ALA A 335 -2.66 -11.04 -4.87
CA ALA A 335 -2.12 -12.34 -4.48
C ALA A 335 -1.25 -12.96 -5.58
N ARG A 336 -1.68 -12.92 -6.85
CA ARG A 336 -0.85 -13.41 -7.96
C ARG A 336 0.52 -12.71 -8.03
N ARG A 337 0.53 -11.38 -7.90
CA ARG A 337 1.77 -10.58 -7.92
C ARG A 337 2.69 -10.89 -6.73
N VAL A 338 2.14 -11.14 -5.54
CA VAL A 338 2.92 -11.57 -4.37
C VAL A 338 3.52 -12.97 -4.59
N ALA A 339 2.75 -13.89 -5.18
CA ALA A 339 3.22 -15.25 -5.47
C ALA A 339 4.35 -15.25 -6.52
N GLU A 340 4.24 -14.43 -7.55
CA GLU A 340 5.29 -14.22 -8.56
C GLU A 340 6.57 -13.64 -7.92
N LEU A 341 6.43 -12.64 -7.03
CA LEU A 341 7.55 -11.99 -6.34
C LEU A 341 8.32 -12.96 -5.42
N ALA A 342 7.60 -13.89 -4.79
CA ALA A 342 8.15 -14.88 -3.88
C ALA A 342 8.68 -16.14 -4.59
N GLU A 343 8.56 -16.21 -5.92
CA GLU A 343 8.94 -17.36 -6.75
C GLU A 343 8.33 -18.68 -6.24
N LEU A 344 7.10 -18.60 -5.72
CA LEU A 344 6.42 -19.76 -5.13
C LEU A 344 6.02 -20.77 -6.22
N PRO A 345 5.97 -22.07 -5.89
CA PRO A 345 5.68 -23.12 -6.86
C PRO A 345 4.34 -22.89 -7.58
N LYS A 346 4.36 -23.11 -8.91
CA LYS A 346 3.25 -22.87 -9.84
C LYS A 346 1.92 -23.52 -9.42
N HIS A 347 1.94 -24.58 -8.61
CA HIS A 347 0.72 -25.19 -8.07
C HIS A 347 -0.11 -24.24 -7.19
N ASN A 348 0.51 -23.34 -6.42
CA ASN A 348 -0.23 -22.31 -5.68
C ASN A 348 -0.81 -21.25 -6.62
N MET A 349 -0.14 -20.97 -7.74
CA MET A 349 -0.69 -20.12 -8.80
C MET A 349 -1.87 -20.80 -9.49
N ILE A 350 -1.85 -22.12 -9.67
CA ILE A 350 -2.96 -22.88 -10.25
C ILE A 350 -4.22 -22.80 -9.36
N ALA A 351 -4.08 -22.88 -8.03
CA ALA A 351 -5.21 -22.65 -7.10
C ALA A 351 -5.79 -21.23 -7.18
N LEU A 352 -4.93 -20.22 -7.39
CA LEU A 352 -5.34 -18.84 -7.69
C LEU A 352 -5.96 -18.69 -9.10
N CYS A 353 -5.52 -19.47 -10.09
CA CYS A 353 -6.16 -19.54 -11.41
C CYS A 353 -7.54 -20.22 -11.34
N PHE A 354 -7.74 -21.18 -10.42
CA PHE A 354 -9.06 -21.75 -10.16
C PHE A 354 -10.03 -20.76 -9.50
N SER A 355 -9.55 -19.65 -8.91
CA SER A 355 -10.40 -18.56 -8.42
C SER A 355 -10.61 -17.44 -9.46
N MET A 356 -10.03 -17.54 -10.66
CA MET A 356 -10.32 -16.67 -11.81
C MET A 356 -11.59 -17.14 -12.53
N CYS A 357 -12.71 -17.12 -11.81
CA CYS A 357 -13.99 -17.66 -12.26
C CYS A 357 -14.45 -17.04 -13.60
N ARG A 358 -14.06 -15.79 -13.88
CA ARG A 358 -14.31 -15.13 -15.16
C ARG A 358 -13.59 -15.76 -16.35
N GLU A 359 -12.27 -15.96 -16.27
CA GLU A 359 -11.49 -16.52 -17.38
C GLU A 359 -11.87 -17.98 -17.64
N ILE A 360 -12.23 -18.71 -16.59
CA ILE A 360 -12.80 -20.04 -16.69
C ILE A 360 -14.14 -19.98 -17.43
N GLY A 361 -15.02 -19.04 -17.07
CA GLY A 361 -16.30 -18.82 -17.75
C GLY A 361 -16.11 -18.51 -19.24
N GLU A 362 -15.20 -17.59 -19.57
CA GLU A 362 -14.89 -17.17 -20.95
C GLU A 362 -14.38 -18.36 -21.79
N ASN A 363 -13.54 -19.23 -21.22
CA ASN A 363 -13.04 -20.42 -21.91
C ASN A 363 -14.13 -21.46 -22.16
N HIS A 364 -14.99 -21.74 -21.17
CA HIS A 364 -16.09 -22.70 -21.32
C HIS A 364 -17.13 -22.19 -22.32
N GLU A 365 -17.46 -20.90 -22.29
CA GLU A 365 -18.35 -20.24 -23.25
C GLU A 365 -17.78 -20.32 -24.67
N ALA A 366 -16.49 -19.99 -24.86
CA ALA A 366 -15.83 -20.09 -26.15
C ALA A 366 -15.83 -21.52 -26.69
N ALA A 367 -15.54 -22.52 -25.84
CA ALA A 367 -15.58 -23.92 -26.21
C ALA A 367 -16.98 -24.37 -26.63
N ALA A 368 -18.02 -23.96 -25.90
CA ALA A 368 -19.40 -24.25 -26.26
C ALA A 368 -19.80 -23.60 -27.59
N CYS A 369 -19.43 -22.34 -27.81
CA CYS A 369 -19.65 -21.64 -29.09
C CYS A 369 -18.95 -22.33 -30.27
N ILE A 370 -17.75 -22.88 -30.07
CA ILE A 370 -17.07 -23.68 -31.10
C ILE A 370 -17.84 -24.96 -31.41
N GLN A 371 -18.37 -25.66 -30.38
CA GLN A 371 -19.21 -26.84 -30.59
C GLN A 371 -20.49 -26.50 -31.37
N LEU A 372 -21.12 -25.36 -31.07
CA LEU A 372 -22.31 -24.91 -31.82
C LEU A 372 -21.97 -24.56 -33.27
N LYS A 373 -20.83 -23.90 -33.53
CA LYS A 373 -20.36 -23.62 -34.91
C LYS A 373 -19.99 -24.88 -35.69
N LEU A 374 -19.47 -25.91 -35.01
CA LEU A 374 -19.25 -27.22 -35.63
C LEU A 374 -20.55 -27.84 -36.11
N ILE A 375 -21.63 -27.70 -35.33
CA ILE A 375 -22.98 -28.15 -35.75
C ILE A 375 -23.48 -27.31 -36.93
N GLU A 376 -23.26 -25.99 -36.92
CA GLU A 376 -23.64 -25.09 -38.03
C GLU A 376 -22.93 -25.43 -39.35
N SER A 377 -21.71 -25.97 -39.28
CA SER A 377 -20.92 -26.29 -40.47
C SER A 377 -21.47 -27.44 -41.31
N GLN A 378 -22.36 -28.26 -40.74
CA GLN A 378 -23.03 -29.34 -41.44
C GLN A 378 -24.47 -28.93 -41.78
N PRO A 379 -24.99 -29.27 -42.97
CA PRO A 379 -26.38 -29.01 -43.29
C PRO A 379 -27.28 -29.80 -42.33
N TRP A 380 -28.33 -29.15 -41.84
CA TRP A 380 -29.19 -29.70 -40.79
C TRP A 380 -29.82 -31.04 -41.20
N GLU A 381 -30.14 -31.23 -42.48
CA GLU A 381 -30.68 -32.50 -42.99
C GLU A 381 -29.70 -33.67 -42.82
N ASP A 382 -28.39 -33.43 -42.91
CA ASP A 382 -27.37 -34.46 -42.71
C ASP A 382 -27.14 -34.72 -41.22
N SER A 383 -27.19 -33.69 -40.37
CA SER A 383 -27.10 -33.86 -38.91
C SER A 383 -28.29 -34.66 -38.33
N LEU A 384 -29.45 -34.63 -39.00
CA LEU A 384 -30.62 -35.44 -38.64
C LEU A 384 -30.47 -36.93 -38.99
N LYS A 385 -29.53 -37.32 -39.86
CA LYS A 385 -29.29 -38.75 -40.17
C LYS A 385 -28.68 -39.49 -38.98
N ASP A 386 -27.81 -38.80 -38.23
CA ASP A 386 -27.16 -39.32 -37.03
C ASP A 386 -27.62 -38.58 -35.76
N VAL A 387 -28.92 -38.67 -35.46
CA VAL A 387 -29.55 -38.00 -34.28
C VAL A 387 -28.81 -38.27 -32.97
N HIS A 388 -28.27 -39.48 -32.80
CA HIS A 388 -27.53 -39.83 -31.59
C HIS A 388 -26.23 -39.02 -31.44
N GLN A 389 -25.50 -38.81 -32.52
CA GLN A 389 -24.27 -38.01 -32.52
C GLN A 389 -24.58 -36.52 -32.32
N LEU A 390 -25.62 -36.00 -32.98
CA LEU A 390 -26.08 -34.63 -32.78
C LEU A 390 -26.47 -34.37 -31.32
N LYS A 391 -27.19 -35.30 -30.69
CA LYS A 391 -27.54 -35.22 -29.25
C LYS A 391 -26.30 -35.17 -28.37
N GLN A 392 -25.27 -35.98 -28.65
CA GLN A 392 -24.02 -35.95 -27.89
C GLN A 392 -23.28 -34.61 -28.04
N LEU A 393 -23.25 -34.02 -29.23
CA LEU A 393 -22.63 -32.71 -29.45
C LEU A 393 -23.39 -31.58 -28.73
N LEU A 394 -24.73 -31.61 -28.80
CA LEU A 394 -25.57 -30.65 -28.07
C LEU A 394 -25.46 -30.82 -26.55
N LEU A 395 -25.38 -32.04 -26.03
CA LEU A 395 -25.16 -32.28 -24.61
C LEU A 395 -23.80 -31.76 -24.14
N LYS A 396 -22.74 -31.91 -24.95
CA LYS A 396 -21.43 -31.31 -24.67
C LYS A 396 -21.48 -29.78 -24.65
N ALA A 397 -22.16 -29.17 -25.61
CA ALA A 397 -22.34 -27.72 -25.62
C ALA A 397 -23.16 -27.24 -24.40
N LEU A 398 -24.19 -28.01 -24.01
CA LEU A 398 -25.01 -27.74 -22.83
C LEU A 398 -24.20 -27.77 -21.53
N THR A 399 -23.39 -28.82 -21.32
CA THR A 399 -22.57 -28.93 -20.10
C THR A 399 -21.57 -27.78 -20.02
N LEU A 400 -20.88 -27.48 -21.12
CA LEU A 400 -19.92 -26.37 -21.16
C LEU A 400 -20.60 -25.02 -20.86
N MET A 401 -21.84 -24.81 -21.35
CA MET A 401 -22.55 -23.55 -21.10
C MET A 401 -23.08 -23.45 -19.66
N LEU A 402 -23.42 -24.57 -19.02
CA LEU A 402 -23.73 -24.63 -17.58
C LEU A 402 -22.50 -24.32 -16.73
N ASP A 403 -21.35 -24.92 -17.04
CA ASP A 403 -20.09 -24.68 -16.35
C ASP A 403 -19.65 -23.21 -16.48
N ALA A 404 -19.85 -22.61 -17.66
CA ALA A 404 -19.62 -21.19 -17.89
C ALA A 404 -20.54 -20.31 -17.03
N ALA A 405 -21.83 -20.62 -16.98
CA ALA A 405 -22.80 -19.86 -16.19
C ALA A 405 -22.51 -19.92 -14.69
N GLU A 406 -22.14 -21.10 -14.17
CA GLU A 406 -21.76 -21.26 -12.75
C GLU A 406 -20.49 -20.46 -12.44
N SER A 407 -19.50 -20.48 -13.34
CA SER A 407 -18.27 -19.73 -13.19
C SER A 407 -18.51 -18.21 -13.20
N TYR A 408 -19.31 -17.70 -14.14
CA TYR A 408 -19.69 -16.28 -14.14
C TYR A 408 -20.54 -15.86 -12.93
N ALA A 409 -21.38 -16.75 -12.41
CA ALA A 409 -22.16 -16.49 -11.20
C ALA A 409 -21.26 -16.33 -9.96
N LYS A 410 -20.22 -17.16 -9.84
CA LYS A 410 -19.20 -17.05 -8.77
C LYS A 410 -18.43 -15.74 -8.82
N ASP A 411 -18.22 -15.17 -10.01
CA ASP A 411 -17.57 -13.87 -10.22
C ASP A 411 -18.53 -12.66 -10.15
N SER A 412 -19.80 -12.85 -9.79
CA SER A 412 -20.84 -11.81 -9.83
C SER A 412 -21.06 -11.15 -11.21
N CYS A 413 -20.63 -11.81 -12.30
CA CYS A 413 -20.85 -11.38 -13.68
C CYS A 413 -22.27 -11.75 -14.15
N VAL A 414 -23.29 -11.08 -13.59
CA VAL A 414 -24.71 -11.44 -13.76
C VAL A 414 -25.16 -11.43 -15.22
N ARG A 415 -24.67 -10.50 -16.05
CA ARG A 415 -25.10 -10.38 -17.46
C ARG A 415 -24.66 -11.59 -18.29
N GLN A 416 -23.40 -11.97 -18.17
CA GLN A 416 -22.82 -13.13 -18.85
C GLN A 416 -23.44 -14.43 -18.34
N ALA A 417 -23.58 -14.58 -17.03
CA ALA A 417 -24.26 -15.74 -16.44
C ALA A 417 -25.70 -15.88 -16.98
N LEU A 418 -26.44 -14.77 -17.09
CA LEU A 418 -27.78 -14.77 -17.66
C LEU A 418 -27.79 -15.13 -19.15
N HIS A 419 -26.83 -14.62 -19.93
CA HIS A 419 -26.66 -14.97 -21.34
C HIS A 419 -26.42 -16.47 -21.52
N CYS A 420 -25.46 -17.04 -20.79
CA CYS A 420 -25.20 -18.49 -20.80
C CYS A 420 -26.45 -19.28 -20.38
N HIS A 421 -27.18 -18.83 -19.37
CA HIS A 421 -28.40 -19.51 -18.92
C HIS A 421 -29.52 -19.48 -19.97
N ARG A 422 -29.68 -18.39 -20.72
CA ARG A 422 -30.65 -18.30 -21.84
C ARG A 422 -30.28 -19.28 -22.97
N LEU A 423 -29.00 -19.36 -23.33
CA LEU A 423 -28.51 -20.34 -24.31
C LEU A 423 -28.68 -21.79 -23.83
N THR A 424 -28.44 -22.08 -22.55
CA THR A 424 -28.70 -23.39 -21.93
C THR A 424 -30.17 -23.79 -22.08
N LYS A 425 -31.13 -22.87 -21.87
CA LYS A 425 -32.56 -23.14 -22.09
C LYS A 425 -32.85 -23.47 -23.55
N LEU A 426 -32.25 -22.73 -24.49
CA LEU A 426 -32.41 -22.98 -25.93
C LEU A 426 -31.87 -24.36 -26.33
N ILE A 427 -30.67 -24.72 -25.91
CA ILE A 427 -30.05 -26.03 -26.21
C ILE A 427 -30.89 -27.16 -25.60
N THR A 428 -31.35 -26.99 -24.36
CA THR A 428 -32.24 -27.96 -23.71
C THR A 428 -33.52 -28.18 -24.52
N LEU A 429 -34.11 -27.10 -25.03
CA LEU A 429 -35.32 -27.17 -25.84
C LEU A 429 -35.06 -27.85 -27.20
N GLN A 430 -33.92 -27.60 -27.83
CA GLN A 430 -33.50 -28.32 -29.04
C GLN A 430 -33.36 -29.83 -28.78
N ILE A 431 -32.74 -30.22 -27.66
CA ILE A 431 -32.60 -31.62 -27.28
C ILE A 431 -33.98 -32.25 -27.04
N HIS A 432 -34.91 -31.52 -26.41
CA HIS A 432 -36.28 -31.98 -26.22
C HIS A 432 -36.98 -32.25 -27.56
N PHE A 433 -36.84 -31.36 -28.54
CA PHE A 433 -37.41 -31.54 -29.88
C PHE A 433 -36.84 -32.77 -30.59
N LEU A 434 -35.53 -33.00 -30.48
CA LEU A 434 -34.88 -34.21 -31.00
C LEU A 434 -35.30 -35.48 -30.26
N ASN A 435 -35.82 -35.38 -29.02
CA ASN A 435 -36.36 -36.52 -28.27
C ASN A 435 -37.82 -36.81 -28.65
N THR A 436 -38.60 -35.79 -28.98
CA THR A 436 -40.00 -35.94 -29.40
C THR A 436 -40.15 -36.23 -30.91
N GLY A 437 -39.05 -36.23 -31.67
CA GLY A 437 -39.04 -36.51 -33.11
C GLY A 437 -39.36 -35.30 -33.98
N GLN A 438 -39.30 -34.08 -33.42
CA GLN A 438 -39.45 -32.84 -34.16
C GLN A 438 -38.11 -32.44 -34.79
N ASN A 439 -38.11 -32.27 -36.12
CA ASN A 439 -36.90 -31.97 -36.91
C ASN A 439 -36.63 -30.46 -37.06
N THR A 440 -37.36 -29.60 -36.35
CA THR A 440 -37.17 -28.15 -36.43
C THR A 440 -35.86 -27.72 -35.77
N MET A 441 -35.05 -26.97 -36.51
CA MET A 441 -33.81 -26.36 -36.02
C MET A 441 -34.12 -25.06 -35.27
N LEU A 442 -33.57 -24.92 -34.07
CA LEU A 442 -33.73 -23.76 -33.18
C LEU A 442 -32.39 -23.12 -32.80
N VAL A 443 -31.31 -23.90 -32.87
CA VAL A 443 -29.95 -23.45 -32.59
C VAL A 443 -29.31 -22.94 -33.90
N ASN A 444 -28.46 -21.92 -33.80
CA ASN A 444 -27.79 -21.25 -34.93
C ASN A 444 -28.76 -20.71 -36.01
N LEU A 445 -29.91 -20.18 -35.58
CA LEU A 445 -30.83 -19.51 -36.49
C LEU A 445 -30.32 -18.11 -36.85
N GLY A 446 -30.31 -17.78 -38.13
CA GLY A 446 -30.07 -16.41 -38.59
C GLY A 446 -31.28 -15.50 -38.33
N CYS A 447 -31.05 -14.21 -38.13
CA CYS A 447 -32.10 -13.23 -37.79
C CYS A 447 -33.30 -13.24 -38.74
N HIS A 448 -33.09 -13.55 -40.01
CA HIS A 448 -34.12 -13.60 -41.04
C HIS A 448 -35.12 -14.75 -40.89
N ARG A 449 -34.77 -15.84 -40.19
CA ARG A 449 -35.66 -17.01 -39.97
C ARG A 449 -36.30 -17.03 -38.59
N LEU A 450 -35.83 -16.17 -37.67
CA LEU A 450 -36.29 -16.18 -36.27
C LEU A 450 -37.80 -15.95 -36.16
N MET A 451 -38.35 -14.99 -36.91
CA MET A 451 -39.78 -14.68 -36.84
C MET A 451 -40.64 -15.86 -37.32
N ASP A 452 -40.30 -16.44 -38.47
CA ASP A 452 -41.03 -17.59 -39.03
C ASP A 452 -40.97 -18.81 -38.09
N CYS A 453 -39.80 -19.07 -37.49
CA CYS A 453 -39.64 -20.13 -36.51
C CYS A 453 -40.48 -19.86 -35.26
N ILE A 454 -40.48 -18.63 -34.71
CA ILE A 454 -41.24 -18.28 -33.52
C ILE A 454 -42.76 -18.42 -33.78
N VAL A 455 -43.24 -17.99 -34.95
CA VAL A 455 -44.65 -18.14 -35.35
C VAL A 455 -45.02 -19.61 -35.55
N ALA A 456 -44.11 -20.46 -36.00
CA ALA A 456 -44.38 -21.89 -36.17
C ALA A 456 -44.49 -22.67 -34.84
N LEU A 457 -43.95 -22.15 -33.74
CA LEU A 457 -43.91 -22.85 -32.46
C LEU A 457 -45.30 -22.94 -31.80
N PRO A 458 -45.73 -24.13 -31.33
CA PRO A 458 -47.08 -24.35 -30.81
C PRO A 458 -47.31 -23.81 -29.39
N ARG A 459 -46.26 -23.57 -28.60
CA ARG A 459 -46.38 -23.15 -27.19
C ARG A 459 -45.63 -21.84 -26.94
N PHE A 460 -46.17 -21.01 -26.06
CA PHE A 460 -45.61 -19.68 -25.81
C PHE A 460 -44.24 -19.78 -25.12
N TYR A 461 -44.07 -20.70 -24.17
CA TYR A 461 -42.79 -20.87 -23.49
C TYR A 461 -41.65 -21.20 -24.48
N GLN A 462 -41.94 -21.93 -25.55
CA GLN A 462 -40.96 -22.27 -26.59
C GLN A 462 -40.55 -21.02 -27.37
N ALA A 463 -41.54 -20.23 -27.79
CA ALA A 463 -41.34 -18.94 -28.45
C ALA A 463 -40.54 -17.95 -27.59
N SER A 464 -40.85 -17.85 -26.28
CA SER A 464 -40.13 -16.96 -25.36
C SER A 464 -38.68 -17.38 -25.16
N ILE A 465 -38.40 -18.69 -25.02
CA ILE A 465 -37.02 -19.21 -24.89
C ILE A 465 -36.19 -18.85 -26.12
N VAL A 466 -36.73 -19.01 -27.32
CA VAL A 466 -36.03 -18.65 -28.57
C VAL A 466 -35.81 -17.14 -28.64
N ALA A 467 -36.82 -16.33 -28.37
CA ALA A 467 -36.70 -14.87 -28.39
C ALA A 467 -35.63 -14.36 -27.40
N GLU A 468 -35.61 -14.90 -26.17
CA GLU A 468 -34.65 -14.52 -25.13
C GLU A 468 -33.21 -14.96 -25.45
N ALA A 469 -33.02 -16.15 -26.02
CA ALA A 469 -31.69 -16.68 -26.32
C ALA A 469 -30.96 -15.91 -27.43
N TYR A 470 -31.70 -15.35 -28.41
CA TYR A 470 -31.14 -14.54 -29.48
C TYR A 470 -31.22 -13.02 -29.23
N ASP A 471 -31.65 -12.60 -28.03
CA ASP A 471 -31.94 -11.20 -27.70
C ASP A 471 -32.82 -10.50 -28.76
N PHE A 472 -33.76 -11.24 -29.35
CA PHE A 472 -34.67 -10.78 -30.39
C PHE A 472 -36.01 -10.34 -29.79
N VAL A 473 -36.54 -9.20 -30.25
CA VAL A 473 -37.86 -8.71 -29.85
C VAL A 473 -38.85 -9.00 -30.98
N PRO A 474 -39.63 -10.10 -30.90
CA PRO A 474 -40.59 -10.44 -31.95
C PRO A 474 -41.83 -9.53 -31.90
N ASP A 475 -42.52 -9.42 -33.04
CA ASP A 475 -43.85 -8.84 -33.11
C ASP A 475 -44.87 -9.80 -32.48
N TRP A 476 -45.08 -9.64 -31.18
CA TRP A 476 -46.04 -10.44 -30.43
C TRP A 476 -47.48 -10.25 -30.91
N ALA A 477 -47.83 -9.12 -31.52
CA ALA A 477 -49.16 -8.92 -32.08
C ALA A 477 -49.38 -9.82 -33.31
N GLU A 478 -48.37 -10.03 -34.16
CA GLU A 478 -48.44 -11.02 -35.24
C GLU A 478 -48.59 -12.45 -34.70
N ILE A 479 -47.78 -12.83 -33.71
CA ILE A 479 -47.77 -14.20 -33.17
C ILE A 479 -49.14 -14.51 -32.52
N LEU A 480 -49.69 -13.58 -31.74
CA LEU A 480 -51.01 -13.73 -31.12
C LEU A 480 -52.14 -13.71 -32.15
N TYR A 481 -52.03 -12.91 -33.21
CA TYR A 481 -52.99 -12.95 -34.31
C TYR A 481 -53.02 -14.33 -34.98
N GLN A 482 -51.85 -14.90 -35.29
CA GLN A 482 -51.75 -16.22 -35.93
C GLN A 482 -52.23 -17.38 -35.06
N HIS A 483 -51.88 -17.42 -33.76
CA HIS A 483 -52.24 -18.54 -32.89
C HIS A 483 -53.58 -18.38 -32.19
N VAL A 484 -53.91 -17.18 -31.69
CA VAL A 484 -55.12 -16.97 -30.90
C VAL A 484 -56.30 -16.61 -31.79
N VAL A 485 -56.10 -15.71 -32.74
CA VAL A 485 -57.21 -15.17 -33.56
C VAL A 485 -57.53 -16.09 -34.73
N LEU A 486 -56.53 -16.55 -35.49
CA LEU A 486 -56.73 -17.47 -36.61
C LEU A 486 -56.92 -18.94 -36.20
N LYS A 487 -56.12 -19.47 -35.26
CA LYS A 487 -56.21 -20.88 -34.83
C LYS A 487 -57.09 -21.12 -33.60
N GLY A 488 -57.44 -20.08 -32.84
CA GLY A 488 -58.29 -20.21 -31.65
C GLY A 488 -57.59 -20.78 -30.41
N ASP A 489 -56.25 -20.76 -30.34
CA ASP A 489 -55.51 -21.30 -29.18
C ASP A 489 -55.43 -20.29 -28.03
N PHE A 490 -56.46 -20.25 -27.20
CA PHE A 490 -56.49 -19.39 -26.00
C PHE A 490 -55.56 -19.87 -24.88
N ASN A 491 -55.10 -21.13 -24.90
CA ASN A 491 -54.11 -21.57 -23.91
C ASN A 491 -52.77 -20.84 -24.12
N TYR A 492 -52.42 -20.57 -25.38
CA TYR A 492 -51.26 -19.76 -25.72
C TYR A 492 -51.36 -18.33 -25.15
N LEU A 493 -52.56 -17.73 -25.16
CA LEU A 493 -52.81 -16.40 -24.60
C LEU A 493 -52.67 -16.39 -23.07
N GLU A 494 -53.18 -17.42 -22.39
CA GLU A 494 -53.03 -17.55 -20.94
C GLU A 494 -51.56 -17.72 -20.53
N GLU A 495 -50.80 -18.55 -21.25
CA GLU A 495 -49.34 -18.68 -21.04
C GLU A 495 -48.63 -17.33 -21.26
N PHE A 496 -49.03 -16.56 -22.27
CA PHE A 496 -48.49 -15.22 -22.53
C PHE A 496 -48.78 -14.27 -21.35
N LYS A 497 -50.02 -14.22 -20.87
CA LYS A 497 -50.46 -13.35 -19.77
C LYS A 497 -49.71 -13.62 -18.47
N GLN A 498 -49.41 -14.88 -18.18
CA GLN A 498 -48.69 -15.27 -16.95
C GLN A 498 -47.23 -14.78 -16.93
N GLN A 499 -46.58 -14.67 -18.09
CA GLN A 499 -45.18 -14.27 -18.17
C GLN A 499 -44.96 -12.82 -18.58
N ARG A 500 -45.90 -12.21 -19.31
CA ARG A 500 -45.79 -10.83 -19.83
C ARG A 500 -47.10 -10.06 -19.70
N LEU A 501 -46.97 -8.75 -19.48
CA LEU A 501 -48.10 -7.82 -19.43
C LEU A 501 -48.70 -7.64 -20.83
N LEU A 502 -50.01 -7.89 -20.98
CA LEU A 502 -50.77 -7.59 -22.19
C LEU A 502 -50.96 -6.07 -22.31
N ARG A 503 -50.08 -5.43 -23.10
CA ARG A 503 -50.16 -3.98 -23.32
C ARG A 503 -51.36 -3.64 -24.22
N PRO A 504 -52.05 -2.52 -23.97
CA PRO A 504 -53.15 -2.02 -24.82
C PRO A 504 -52.79 -1.94 -26.31
N SER A 505 -51.54 -1.58 -26.63
CA SER A 505 -51.03 -1.49 -28.01
C SER A 505 -51.13 -2.79 -28.81
N ILE A 506 -51.00 -3.95 -28.15
CA ILE A 506 -51.08 -5.26 -28.83
C ILE A 506 -52.50 -5.49 -29.35
N PHE A 507 -53.52 -5.11 -28.56
CA PHE A 507 -54.93 -5.23 -28.97
C PHE A 507 -55.25 -4.32 -30.17
N GLU A 508 -54.71 -3.09 -30.19
CA GLU A 508 -54.86 -2.18 -31.34
C GLU A 508 -54.22 -2.72 -32.61
N GLU A 509 -53.02 -3.30 -32.52
CA GLU A 509 -52.32 -3.88 -33.66
C GLU A 509 -53.02 -5.13 -34.20
N ILE A 510 -53.47 -6.03 -33.32
CA ILE A 510 -54.28 -7.19 -33.70
C ILE A 510 -55.57 -6.74 -34.38
N SER A 511 -56.27 -5.75 -33.82
CA SER A 511 -57.49 -5.16 -34.38
C SER A 511 -57.27 -4.60 -35.80
N LYS A 512 -56.18 -3.87 -36.02
CA LYS A 512 -55.80 -3.36 -37.35
C LYS A 512 -55.55 -4.51 -38.33
N LYS A 513 -54.87 -5.58 -37.92
CA LYS A 513 -54.58 -6.75 -38.76
C LYS A 513 -55.85 -7.53 -39.15
N CYS A 514 -56.80 -7.69 -38.23
CA CYS A 514 -58.12 -8.29 -38.50
C CYS A 514 -58.89 -7.52 -39.59
N ARG A 515 -58.87 -6.19 -39.55
CA ARG A 515 -59.55 -5.35 -40.56
C ARG A 515 -58.95 -5.47 -41.96
N GLN A 516 -57.64 -5.72 -42.04
CA GLN A 516 -56.93 -5.78 -43.32
C GLN A 516 -57.16 -7.09 -44.08
N HIS A 517 -57.54 -8.19 -43.41
CA HIS A 517 -57.51 -9.54 -43.99
C HIS A 517 -58.88 -10.18 -44.27
N GLN A 518 -59.99 -9.41 -44.26
CA GLN A 518 -61.38 -9.90 -44.39
C GLN A 518 -61.69 -11.05 -43.41
N PRO A 519 -62.16 -10.74 -42.19
CA PRO A 519 -62.26 -11.73 -41.12
C PRO A 519 -63.43 -12.69 -41.33
N THR A 520 -63.17 -13.99 -41.20
CA THR A 520 -64.20 -15.04 -41.11
C THR A 520 -64.97 -14.92 -39.77
N ASP A 521 -66.23 -15.36 -39.70
CA ASP A 521 -67.05 -15.32 -38.47
C ASP A 521 -66.33 -15.91 -37.24
N MET A 522 -65.56 -17.00 -37.44
CA MET A 522 -64.77 -17.63 -36.38
C MET A 522 -63.65 -16.71 -35.84
N VAL A 523 -63.02 -15.93 -36.73
CA VAL A 523 -61.95 -14.98 -36.39
C VAL A 523 -62.54 -13.82 -35.58
N MET A 524 -63.75 -13.38 -35.93
CA MET A 524 -64.47 -12.34 -35.18
C MET A 524 -64.90 -12.82 -33.78
N GLU A 525 -65.38 -14.05 -33.65
CA GLU A 525 -65.68 -14.66 -32.34
C GLU A 525 -64.42 -14.82 -31.47
N ASN A 526 -63.30 -15.20 -32.07
CA ASN A 526 -62.03 -15.29 -31.35
C ASN A 526 -61.52 -13.90 -30.93
N LEU A 527 -61.66 -12.88 -31.80
CA LEU A 527 -61.32 -11.50 -31.47
C LEU A 527 -62.21 -10.97 -30.33
N LYS A 528 -63.51 -11.24 -30.39
CA LYS A 528 -64.49 -10.91 -29.34
C LYS A 528 -64.06 -11.49 -27.99
N LYS A 529 -63.64 -12.76 -27.96
CA LYS A 529 -63.09 -13.42 -26.77
C LYS A 529 -61.75 -12.85 -26.32
N LEU A 530 -60.86 -12.49 -27.23
CA LEU A 530 -59.57 -11.90 -26.89
C LEU A 530 -59.73 -10.52 -26.23
N LEU A 531 -60.68 -9.70 -26.71
CA LEU A 531 -60.93 -8.36 -26.17
C LEU A 531 -61.42 -8.37 -24.71
N THR A 532 -62.05 -9.44 -24.22
CA THR A 532 -62.45 -9.56 -22.80
C THR A 532 -61.27 -9.59 -21.84
N TYR A 533 -60.07 -9.90 -22.34
CA TYR A 533 -58.82 -9.90 -21.57
C TYR A 533 -58.17 -8.51 -21.49
N CYS A 534 -58.76 -7.48 -22.12
CA CYS A 534 -58.26 -6.12 -22.05
C CYS A 534 -58.69 -5.46 -20.72
N GLU A 535 -57.72 -5.06 -19.90
CA GLU A 535 -57.99 -4.36 -18.62
C GLU A 535 -58.36 -2.88 -18.84
N ASP A 536 -57.99 -2.30 -19.99
CA ASP A 536 -58.33 -0.92 -20.34
C ASP A 536 -59.77 -0.85 -20.87
N VAL A 537 -60.67 -0.37 -20.01
CA VAL A 537 -62.11 -0.25 -20.28
C VAL A 537 -62.39 0.65 -21.49
N TYR A 538 -61.61 1.71 -21.69
CA TYR A 538 -61.82 2.64 -22.81
C TYR A 538 -61.36 2.03 -24.13
N LEU A 539 -60.18 1.42 -24.14
CA LEU A 539 -59.71 0.73 -25.34
C LEU A 539 -60.63 -0.44 -25.70
N TYR A 540 -61.09 -1.20 -24.70
CA TYR A 540 -62.04 -2.29 -24.90
C TYR A 540 -63.35 -1.80 -25.54
N TYR A 541 -63.91 -0.69 -25.03
CA TYR A 541 -65.09 -0.05 -25.61
C TYR A 541 -64.85 0.43 -27.05
N LYS A 542 -63.74 1.14 -27.29
CA LYS A 542 -63.38 1.68 -28.61
C LYS A 542 -63.24 0.57 -29.65
N LEU A 543 -62.50 -0.49 -29.31
CA LEU A 543 -62.29 -1.63 -30.21
C LEU A 543 -63.58 -2.44 -30.42
N ALA A 544 -64.41 -2.61 -29.39
CA ALA A 544 -65.71 -3.28 -29.53
C ALA A 544 -66.67 -2.50 -30.44
N TYR A 545 -66.64 -1.16 -30.37
CA TYR A 545 -67.41 -0.30 -31.27
C TYR A 545 -66.88 -0.35 -32.71
N GLU A 546 -65.56 -0.28 -32.90
CA GLU A 546 -64.90 -0.35 -34.22
C GLU A 546 -65.14 -1.67 -34.97
N HIS A 547 -65.44 -2.77 -34.27
CA HIS A 547 -65.73 -4.09 -34.83
C HIS A 547 -67.21 -4.48 -34.79
N GLU A 548 -68.10 -3.53 -34.47
CA GLU A 548 -69.56 -3.72 -34.44
C GLU A 548 -70.04 -4.77 -33.41
N PHE A 549 -69.30 -5.00 -32.32
CA PHE A 549 -69.70 -5.89 -31.23
C PHE A 549 -70.69 -5.22 -30.26
N TYR A 550 -71.87 -4.84 -30.77
CA TYR A 550 -72.87 -4.05 -30.04
C TYR A 550 -73.35 -4.69 -28.72
N GLU A 551 -73.31 -6.03 -28.61
CA GLU A 551 -73.63 -6.74 -27.38
C GLU A 551 -72.68 -6.34 -26.23
N ILE A 552 -71.38 -6.33 -26.49
CA ILE A 552 -70.34 -5.98 -25.50
C ILE A 552 -70.43 -4.51 -25.14
N VAL A 553 -70.61 -3.65 -26.16
CA VAL A 553 -70.80 -2.20 -25.97
C VAL A 553 -72.00 -1.94 -25.05
N SER A 554 -73.10 -2.68 -25.22
CA SER A 554 -74.29 -2.55 -24.38
C SER A 554 -74.07 -3.06 -22.94
N VAL A 555 -73.22 -4.07 -22.73
CA VAL A 555 -72.88 -4.59 -21.40
C VAL A 555 -71.98 -3.62 -20.65
N LEU A 556 -70.95 -3.08 -21.32
CA LEU A 556 -70.02 -2.09 -20.75
C LEU A 556 -70.70 -0.76 -20.40
N LEU A 557 -71.75 -0.36 -21.13
CA LEU A 557 -72.51 0.86 -20.81
C LEU A 557 -73.55 0.66 -19.70
N LYS A 558 -73.95 -0.59 -19.42
CA LYS A 558 -74.92 -0.93 -18.36
C LYS A 558 -74.25 -1.16 -17.00
N ASP A 559 -72.98 -1.55 -16.99
CA ASP A 559 -72.24 -1.74 -15.75
C ASP A 559 -71.85 -0.37 -15.13
N PRO A 560 -72.26 -0.08 -13.88
CA PRO A 560 -72.14 1.26 -13.30
C PRO A 560 -70.70 1.73 -13.09
N GLN A 561 -69.73 0.83 -12.90
CA GLN A 561 -68.33 1.20 -12.69
C GLN A 561 -67.62 1.56 -14.00
N THR A 562 -67.82 0.74 -15.03
CA THR A 562 -67.27 0.98 -16.37
C THR A 562 -67.94 2.16 -17.07
N ALA A 563 -69.24 2.36 -16.91
CA ALA A 563 -69.97 3.49 -17.49
C ALA A 563 -69.55 4.86 -16.92
N CYS A 564 -69.23 4.95 -15.62
CA CYS A 564 -68.69 6.17 -15.03
C CYS A 564 -67.28 6.48 -15.56
N CYS A 565 -66.40 5.47 -15.63
CA CYS A 565 -65.05 5.60 -16.19
C CYS A 565 -65.06 6.07 -17.66
N LEU A 566 -65.97 5.51 -18.47
CA LEU A 566 -66.14 5.90 -19.87
C LEU A 566 -66.67 7.34 -20.03
N LYS A 567 -67.60 7.78 -19.18
CA LYS A 567 -68.10 9.16 -19.20
C LYS A 567 -67.02 10.17 -18.88
N ASP A 568 -66.17 9.88 -17.88
CA ASP A 568 -65.09 10.78 -17.49
C ASP A 568 -64.00 10.87 -18.58
N MET A 569 -63.68 9.76 -19.26
CA MET A 569 -62.66 9.73 -20.32
C MET A 569 -63.15 10.21 -21.70
N LEU A 570 -64.46 10.17 -21.97
CA LEU A 570 -65.06 10.72 -23.21
C LEU A 570 -65.39 12.22 -23.10
N ALA A 571 -65.47 12.76 -21.87
CA ALA A 571 -65.72 14.17 -21.62
C ALA A 571 -64.43 15.03 -21.54
N ALA A 572 -63.26 14.38 -21.44
CA ALA A 572 -61.93 14.98 -21.57
C ALA A 572 -61.47 14.95 -23.03
#